data_AF-A0A127EU95-F1
#
_entry.id   AF-A0A127EU95-F1
#
_cell.length_a   1.000
_cell.length_b   1.000
_cell.length_c   1.000
_cell.angle_alpha   90.00
_cell.angle_beta   90.00
_cell.angle_gamma   90.00
#
_symmetry.space_group_name_H-M   'P 1'
#
loop_
_entity.id
_entity.type
_entity.pdbx_description
1 polymer ?
#
loop_
_entity_poly.entity_id
_entity_poly.type
_entity_poly.pdbx_seq_one_letter_code
_entity_poly.pdbx_strand_id
1 'polypeptide(L)'
;MNAKVKIEVDTQTAELLEARAAARGMSVADLLADLAAADIPLAPWLEAMREKGEGPWSPEVLAEDTRRLAEFNRTRVGLPWDEVKAWMQSWGTANELPVPKPRKL
;
A
#
# COMPACT_ATOMS: atom_id res chain seq x y z
N MET A 1 15.86 -19.43 2.48
CA MET A 1 15.61 -20.80 1.99
C MET A 1 14.25 -20.79 1.30
N ASN A 2 14.17 -21.18 0.02
CA ASN A 2 12.88 -21.27 -0.68
C ASN A 2 12.34 -22.70 -0.55
N ALA A 3 11.34 -22.90 0.30
CA ALA A 3 10.65 -24.18 0.43
C ALA A 3 9.52 -24.26 -0.61
N LYS A 4 9.48 -25.34 -1.39
CA LYS A 4 8.31 -25.65 -2.24
C LYS A 4 7.30 -26.43 -1.39
N VAL A 5 6.10 -25.89 -1.24
CA VAL A 5 5.03 -26.47 -0.44
C VAL A 5 3.88 -26.89 -1.36
N LYS A 6 3.24 -28.01 -1.04
CA LYS A 6 1.98 -28.42 -1.66
C LYS A 6 0.86 -28.18 -0.64
N ILE A 7 -0.19 -27.49 -1.06
CA ILE A 7 -1.37 -27.22 -0.24
C ILE A 7 -2.56 -27.86 -0.95
N GLU A 8 -3.28 -28.72 -0.24
CA GLU A 8 -4.52 -29.30 -0.74
C GLU A 8 -5.68 -28.36 -0.38
N VAL A 9 -6.49 -28.04 -1.38
CA VAL A 9 -7.70 -27.21 -1.25
C VAL A 9 -8.83 -27.89 -2.01
N ASP A 10 -10.07 -27.56 -1.66
CA ASP A 10 -11.23 -28.02 -2.42
C ASP A 10 -11.28 -27.37 -3.81
N THR A 11 -12.04 -27.99 -4.72
CA THR A 11 -12.14 -27.57 -6.12
C THR A 11 -12.61 -26.12 -6.26
N GLN A 12 -13.58 -25.68 -5.45
CA GLN A 12 -14.12 -24.33 -5.53
C GLN A 12 -13.07 -23.29 -5.12
N THR A 13 -12.32 -23.57 -4.06
CA THR A 13 -11.22 -22.72 -3.63
C THR A 13 -10.10 -22.65 -4.68
N ALA A 14 -9.77 -23.77 -5.31
CA ALA A 14 -8.77 -23.81 -6.39
C ALA A 14 -9.18 -22.91 -7.57
N GLU A 15 -10.42 -23.04 -8.06
CA GLU A 15 -10.95 -22.22 -9.15
C GLU A 15 -10.92 -20.72 -8.82
N LEU A 16 -11.27 -20.37 -7.59
CA LEU A 16 -11.27 -18.98 -7.13
C LEU A 16 -9.85 -18.39 -7.01
N LEU A 17 -8.87 -19.18 -6.58
CA LEU A 17 -7.46 -18.76 -6.55
C LEU A 17 -6.90 -18.55 -7.95
N GLU A 18 -7.17 -19.47 -8.88
CA GLU A 18 -6.76 -19.36 -10.29
C GLU A 18 -7.37 -18.12 -10.95
N ALA A 19 -8.69 -17.91 -10.79
CA ALA A 19 -9.37 -16.74 -11.35
C ALA A 19 -8.79 -15.42 -10.81
N ARG A 20 -8.49 -15.36 -9.51
CA ARG A 20 -7.91 -14.17 -8.86
C ARG A 20 -6.47 -13.92 -9.29
N ALA A 21 -5.69 -14.97 -9.52
CA ALA A 21 -4.32 -14.86 -10.01
C ALA A 21 -4.30 -14.38 -11.46
N ALA A 22 -5.15 -14.97 -12.31
CA ALA A 22 -5.33 -14.57 -13.70
C ALA A 22 -5.77 -13.10 -13.84
N ALA A 23 -6.72 -12.65 -13.03
CA ALA A 23 -7.18 -11.26 -13.02
C ALA A 23 -6.06 -10.24 -12.70
N ARG A 24 -4.98 -10.70 -12.06
CA ARG A 24 -3.81 -9.88 -11.68
C ARG A 24 -2.58 -10.16 -12.56
N GLY A 25 -2.68 -11.05 -13.54
CA GLY A 25 -1.56 -11.43 -14.42
C GLY A 25 -0.38 -12.08 -13.70
N MET A 26 -0.63 -12.79 -12.60
CA MET A 26 0.40 -13.45 -11.77
C MET A 26 0.10 -14.94 -11.58
N SER A 27 1.07 -15.70 -11.07
CA SER A 27 0.86 -17.11 -10.73
C SER A 27 0.08 -17.27 -9.41
N VAL A 28 -0.57 -18.42 -9.21
CA VAL A 28 -1.21 -18.73 -7.92
C VAL A 28 -0.19 -18.73 -6.77
N ALA A 29 1.04 -19.16 -7.02
CA ALA A 29 2.10 -19.14 -6.01
C ALA A 29 2.47 -17.70 -5.61
N ASP A 30 2.56 -16.78 -6.58
CA ASP A 30 2.82 -15.36 -6.31
C ASP A 30 1.65 -14.71 -5.57
N LEU A 31 0.41 -15.04 -5.97
CA LEU A 31 -0.79 -14.58 -5.26
C LEU A 31 -0.79 -15.07 -3.80
N LEU A 32 -0.46 -16.34 -3.55
CA LEU A 32 -0.41 -16.89 -2.20
C LEU A 32 0.74 -16.28 -1.38
N ALA A 33 1.88 -16.03 -2.00
CA ALA A 33 3.00 -15.34 -1.36
C ALA A 33 2.61 -13.90 -1.01
N ASP A 34 1.91 -13.19 -1.90
CA ASP A 34 1.41 -11.83 -1.66
C ASP A 34 0.34 -11.82 -0.56
N LEU A 35 -0.58 -12.79 -0.54
CA LEU A 35 -1.58 -12.91 0.52
C LEU A 35 -0.95 -13.25 1.89
N ALA A 36 0.03 -14.15 1.91
CA ALA A 36 0.78 -14.49 3.12
C ALA A 36 1.69 -13.33 3.58
N ALA A 37 2.21 -12.54 2.63
CA ALA A 37 2.96 -11.33 2.93
C ALA A 37 2.04 -10.17 3.33
N ALA A 38 0.81 -10.11 2.83
CA ALA A 38 -0.21 -9.13 3.22
C ALA A 38 -0.75 -9.38 4.63
N ASP A 39 -0.50 -10.57 5.19
CA ASP A 39 -0.58 -10.84 6.63
C ASP A 39 0.61 -10.22 7.38
N ILE A 40 1.03 -9.00 7.01
CA ILE A 40 1.64 -8.09 7.99
C ILE A 40 0.45 -7.54 8.77
N PRO A 41 0.14 -8.07 9.98
CA PRO A 41 -0.87 -7.44 10.79
C PRO A 41 -0.47 -5.99 10.96
N LEU A 42 -1.37 -5.07 10.58
CA LEU A 42 -1.29 -3.71 11.09
C LEU A 42 -1.11 -3.85 12.59
N ALA A 43 -0.10 -3.18 13.13
CA ALA A 43 0.23 -3.33 14.53
C ALA A 43 -1.07 -3.12 15.34
N PRO A 44 -1.46 -4.02 16.28
CA PRO A 44 -2.83 -4.06 16.81
C PRO A 44 -3.37 -2.73 17.37
N TRP A 45 -2.46 -1.84 17.78
CA TRP A 45 -2.78 -0.49 18.21
C TRP A 45 -3.31 0.42 17.09
N LEU A 46 -2.91 0.25 15.83
CA LEU A 46 -3.42 1.00 14.68
C LEU A 46 -4.89 0.68 14.41
N GLU A 47 -5.27 -0.60 14.45
CA GLU A 47 -6.67 -0.99 14.25
C GLU A 47 -7.54 -0.48 15.41
N ALA A 48 -7.06 -0.59 16.65
CA ALA A 48 -7.73 -0.02 17.81
C ALA A 48 -7.90 1.51 17.71
N MET A 49 -6.93 2.24 17.16
CA MET A 49 -7.06 3.68 16.90
C MET A 49 -8.09 3.96 15.80
N ARG A 50 -8.14 3.13 14.75
CA ARG A 50 -9.13 3.25 13.69
C ARG A 50 -10.55 3.04 14.19
N GLU A 51 -10.79 2.01 15.00
CA GLU A 51 -12.10 1.74 15.60
C GLU A 51 -12.58 2.91 16.48
N LYS A 52 -11.65 3.57 17.17
CA LYS A 52 -11.93 4.74 18.01
C LYS A 52 -11.99 6.05 17.22
N GLY A 53 -11.62 6.06 15.94
CA GLY A 53 -11.50 7.28 15.15
C GLY A 53 -10.45 8.24 15.72
N GLU A 54 -9.27 7.72 16.09
CA GLU A 54 -8.18 8.50 16.69
C GLU A 54 -6.94 8.55 15.76
N GLY A 55 -6.05 9.50 16.03
CA GLY A 55 -4.80 9.70 15.29
C GLY A 55 -5.03 9.86 13.78
N PRO A 56 -4.46 8.99 12.91
CA PRO A 56 -4.64 9.10 11.45
C PRO A 56 -6.10 9.01 10.99
N TRP A 57 -6.99 8.45 11.81
CA TRP A 57 -8.42 8.32 11.51
C TRP A 57 -9.29 9.31 12.28
N SER A 58 -8.70 10.34 12.90
CA SER A 58 -9.50 11.38 13.55
C SER A 58 -10.35 12.14 12.52
N PRO A 59 -11.55 12.60 12.90
CA PRO A 59 -12.41 13.37 11.99
C PRO A 59 -11.69 14.56 11.34
N GLU A 60 -10.82 15.24 12.10
CA GLU A 60 -10.05 16.39 11.64
C GLU A 60 -9.01 16.00 10.57
N VAL A 61 -8.30 14.89 10.78
CA VAL A 61 -7.31 14.37 9.82
C VAL A 61 -8.02 13.94 8.53
N LEU A 62 -9.11 13.18 8.64
CA LEU A 62 -9.88 12.73 7.48
C LEU A 62 -10.51 13.89 6.70
N ALA A 63 -10.95 14.94 7.40
CA ALA A 63 -11.45 16.15 6.76
C ALA A 63 -10.35 16.90 5.98
N GLU A 64 -9.14 16.99 6.53
CA GLU A 64 -8.00 17.58 5.83
C GLU A 64 -7.57 16.75 4.61
N ASP A 65 -7.51 15.42 4.73
CA ASP A 65 -7.21 14.54 3.61
C ASP A 65 -8.25 14.67 2.49
N THR A 66 -9.53 14.77 2.86
CA THR A 66 -10.62 15.03 1.91
C THR A 66 -10.42 16.36 1.19
N ARG A 67 -10.05 17.44 1.90
CA ARG A 67 -9.73 18.74 1.29
C ARG A 67 -8.56 18.65 0.32
N ARG A 68 -7.47 17.98 0.71
CA ARG A 68 -6.27 17.83 -0.11
C ARG A 68 -6.55 17.02 -1.38
N LEU A 69 -7.34 15.95 -1.27
CA LEU A 69 -7.76 15.16 -2.41
C LEU A 69 -8.63 15.97 -3.38
N ALA A 70 -9.58 16.75 -2.87
CA ALA A 70 -10.40 17.64 -3.71
C ALA A 70 -9.55 18.67 -4.45
N GLU A 71 -8.57 19.27 -3.78
CA GLU A 71 -7.64 20.23 -4.38
C GLU A 71 -6.74 19.58 -5.45
N PHE A 72 -6.24 18.37 -5.20
CA PHE A 72 -5.51 17.59 -6.19
C PHE A 72 -6.37 17.27 -7.41
N ASN A 73 -7.62 16.85 -7.22
CA ASN A 73 -8.53 16.57 -8.33
C ASN A 73 -8.78 17.81 -9.20
N ARG A 74 -8.81 19.00 -8.60
CA ARG A 74 -9.00 20.28 -9.30
C ARG A 74 -7.75 20.75 -10.04
N THR A 75 -6.59 20.71 -9.38
CA THR A 75 -5.36 21.37 -9.87
C THR A 75 -4.39 20.40 -10.53
N ARG A 76 -4.49 19.11 -10.20
CA ARG A 76 -3.51 18.05 -10.48
C ARG A 76 -2.12 18.36 -9.94
N VAL A 77 -2.00 19.27 -8.96
CA VAL A 77 -0.72 19.59 -8.33
C VAL A 77 -0.47 18.61 -7.19
N GLY A 78 0.62 17.84 -7.31
CA GLY A 78 1.03 16.86 -6.31
C GLY A 78 2.55 16.65 -6.31
N LEU A 79 3.01 15.72 -5.48
CA LEU A 79 4.41 15.30 -5.46
C LEU A 79 4.57 14.03 -6.31
N PRO A 80 5.50 13.99 -7.29
CA PRO A 80 5.76 12.77 -8.05
C PRO A 80 6.25 11.66 -7.13
N TRP A 81 5.60 10.49 -7.19
CA TRP A 81 5.89 9.38 -6.27
C TRP A 81 7.33 8.89 -6.34
N ASP A 82 7.89 8.79 -7.55
CA ASP A 82 9.27 8.33 -7.74
C ASP A 82 10.30 9.30 -7.13
N GLU A 83 10.03 10.61 -7.15
CA GLU A 83 10.90 11.60 -6.50
C GLU A 83 10.80 11.52 -4.97
N VAL A 84 9.60 11.34 -4.43
CA VAL A 84 9.39 11.13 -2.99
C VAL A 84 10.15 9.89 -2.52
N LYS A 85 10.03 8.79 -3.27
CA LYS A 85 10.75 7.55 -2.97
C LYS A 85 12.26 7.74 -3.01
N ALA A 86 12.79 8.35 -4.07
CA ALA A 86 14.22 8.62 -4.21
C ALA A 86 14.74 9.51 -3.06
N TRP A 87 13.98 10.55 -2.71
CA TRP A 87 14.28 11.43 -1.58
C TRP A 87 14.35 10.67 -0.25
N MET A 88 13.31 9.90 0.09
CA MET A 88 13.28 9.11 1.32
C MET A 88 14.42 8.09 1.39
N GLN A 89 14.80 7.48 0.26
CA GLN A 89 15.90 6.52 0.19
C GLN A 89 17.27 7.17 0.35
N SER A 90 17.39 8.48 0.10
CA SER A 90 18.64 9.21 0.21
C SER A 90 18.95 9.72 1.62
N TRP A 91 17.98 9.68 2.54
CA TRP A 91 18.14 10.18 3.91
C TRP A 91 19.26 9.47 4.66
N GLY A 92 20.12 10.25 5.32
CA GLY A 92 21.24 9.71 6.09
C GLY A 92 22.42 9.20 5.23
N THR A 93 22.39 9.47 3.92
CA THR A 93 23.52 9.20 3.03
C THR A 93 24.34 10.47 2.77
N ALA A 94 25.56 10.31 2.24
CA ALA A 94 26.39 11.46 1.82
C ALA A 94 25.78 12.26 0.64
N ASN A 95 24.78 11.70 -0.05
CA ASN A 95 24.12 12.29 -1.22
C ASN A 95 22.62 12.45 -0.97
N GLU A 96 22.24 12.98 0.20
CA GLU A 96 20.83 13.25 0.51
C GLU A 96 20.23 14.23 -0.50
N LEU A 97 19.10 13.84 -1.10
CA LEU A 97 18.39 14.61 -2.11
C LEU A 97 17.54 15.71 -1.47
N PRO A 98 17.26 16.81 -2.17
CA PRO A 98 16.34 17.83 -1.68
C PRO A 98 14.90 17.32 -1.64
N VAL A 99 14.08 17.93 -0.78
CA VAL A 99 12.63 17.67 -0.71
C VAL A 99 11.98 17.93 -2.09
N PRO A 100 11.22 16.97 -2.65
CA PRO A 100 10.52 17.17 -3.91
C PRO A 100 9.51 18.32 -3.82
N LYS A 101 9.31 19.03 -4.93
CA LYS A 101 8.43 20.20 -4.98
C LYS A 101 7.09 19.84 -5.63
N PRO A 102 5.95 20.35 -5.11
CA PRO A 102 4.66 20.14 -5.75
C PRO A 102 4.66 20.70 -7.18
N ARG A 103 4.17 19.90 -8.11
CA ARG A 103 4.00 20.29 -9.52
C ARG A 103 2.81 19.55 -10.13
N LYS A 104 2.40 19.98 -11.32
CA LYS A 104 1.32 19.31 -12.04
C LYS A 104 1.75 17.88 -12.42
N LEU A 105 0.93 16.89 -12.07
CA LEU A 105 1.09 15.46 -12.37
C LEU A 105 0.24 15.04 -13.57
#